data_AF-A0A379EDN4-F1
#
_entry.id   AF-A0A379EDN4-F1
#
_cell.length_a   1.000
_cell.length_b   1.000
_cell.length_c   1.000
_cell.angle_alpha   90.00
_cell.angle_beta   90.00
_cell.angle_gamma   90.00
#
_symmetry.space_group_name_H-M   'P 1'
#
loop_
_entity.id
_entity.type
_entity.pdbx_description
1 polymer ?
#
loop_
_entity_poly.entity_id
_entity_poly.type
_entity_poly.pdbx_seq_one_letter_code
_entity_poly.pdbx_strand_id
1 'polypeptide(L)'
;MKTTGNSTERRGNTSKNSEIETYLRAHYAFRYNTVLGRTEYRSSKDASNRFTKVGRYEINSLRRELDLDMGIITSSDNLYSIIESSFSPRINPIQDYFKALPEVDASEVLHKIEVNQSTIANLASCVIVRNSEKWLPYLTKWLVAVVANAMDDRECRNHTCLVLTGEQGKFKTTFLDLLCPPALHGYSYTGKIYPQEKDTLTYIGQNLIVNIDDQLKALNKRDENELKNLITCPMVKYRMPYDKYVEEHPHLASFVASVNGNDFLTDPTGSRRFLPFEVLSIDIERAKTISMDAVYAEAKALLNAGFRYWFNDEEITELYKESEDFQVQTAEMELLLRCFEKPTEDNPHCAYMTTTEILAYLGVYTHQPLTLKRMGEALKRTGFEKVSKRREGCSPVYVYKIRKIHPCPLVNSCSSLM
;
A
#
# COMPACT_ATOMS: atom_id res chain seq x y z
N MET A 1 4.35 63.84 -47.91
CA MET A 1 3.89 62.46 -48.18
C MET A 1 3.19 61.95 -46.94
N LYS A 2 1.86 61.78 -47.01
CA LYS A 2 1.06 61.12 -45.98
C LYS A 2 1.22 59.61 -46.16
N THR A 3 1.85 58.94 -45.21
CA THR A 3 1.84 57.48 -45.11
C THR A 3 0.56 57.07 -44.41
N THR A 4 -0.42 56.63 -45.20
CA THR A 4 -1.63 55.97 -44.74
C THR A 4 -1.26 54.66 -44.04
N GLY A 5 -1.42 54.63 -42.72
CA GLY A 5 -1.42 53.40 -41.94
C GLY A 5 -2.64 52.57 -42.30
N ASN A 6 -2.40 51.38 -42.87
CA ASN A 6 -3.43 50.39 -43.07
C ASN A 6 -3.59 49.61 -41.75
N SER A 7 -4.37 50.16 -40.83
CA SER A 7 -4.89 49.42 -39.68
C SER A 7 -5.99 48.49 -40.18
N THR A 8 -5.66 47.22 -40.39
CA THR A 8 -6.65 46.17 -40.64
C THR A 8 -7.45 45.93 -39.35
N GLU A 9 -8.60 46.60 -39.26
CA GLU A 9 -9.67 46.26 -38.32
C GLU A 9 -10.09 44.80 -38.52
N ARG A 10 -9.75 43.92 -37.58
CA ARG A 10 -10.33 42.56 -37.50
C ARG A 10 -11.74 42.65 -36.93
N ARG A 11 -12.75 42.85 -37.78
CA ARG A 11 -14.16 42.63 -37.44
C ARG A 11 -14.60 41.22 -37.86
N GLY A 12 -14.87 40.37 -36.87
CA GLY A 12 -16.12 39.60 -36.79
C GLY A 12 -16.36 38.40 -37.71
N ASN A 13 -15.47 37.41 -37.74
CA ASN A 13 -15.88 36.02 -37.99
C ASN A 13 -15.15 35.14 -36.98
N THR A 14 -15.89 34.58 -36.02
CA THR A 14 -15.38 33.51 -35.15
C THR A 14 -14.98 32.32 -36.02
N SER A 15 -13.84 31.69 -35.73
CA SER A 15 -13.49 30.47 -36.45
C SER A 15 -14.48 29.36 -36.07
N LYS A 16 -14.70 28.40 -36.98
CA LYS A 16 -15.52 27.23 -36.70
C LYS A 16 -15.10 26.50 -35.42
N ASN A 17 -13.79 26.44 -35.14
CA ASN A 17 -13.26 25.87 -33.89
C ASN A 17 -13.58 26.75 -32.67
N SER A 18 -13.55 28.07 -32.79
CA SER A 18 -13.97 28.98 -31.72
C SER A 18 -15.45 28.79 -31.35
N GLU A 19 -16.31 28.53 -32.34
CA GLU A 19 -17.73 28.24 -32.14
C GLU A 19 -17.94 26.89 -31.44
N ILE A 20 -17.25 25.84 -31.92
CA ILE A 20 -17.23 24.52 -31.27
C ILE A 20 -16.76 24.64 -29.81
N GLU A 21 -15.66 25.32 -29.56
CA GLU A 21 -15.14 25.52 -28.20
C GLU A 21 -16.13 26.26 -27.29
N THR A 22 -16.81 27.28 -27.83
CA THR A 22 -17.82 28.06 -27.09
C THR A 22 -18.99 27.16 -26.69
N TYR A 23 -19.49 26.36 -27.63
CA TYR A 23 -20.53 25.36 -27.36
C TYR A 23 -20.08 24.35 -26.31
N LEU A 24 -18.90 23.76 -26.49
CA LEU A 24 -18.38 22.76 -25.56
C LEU A 24 -18.24 23.31 -24.14
N ARG A 25 -17.76 24.56 -23.96
CA ARG A 25 -17.68 25.22 -22.64
C ARG A 25 -19.05 25.52 -22.03
N ALA A 26 -20.04 25.84 -22.86
CA ALA A 26 -21.39 26.14 -22.39
C ALA A 26 -22.12 24.89 -21.88
N HIS A 27 -21.84 23.72 -22.47
CA HIS A 27 -22.56 22.49 -22.18
C HIS A 27 -21.79 21.50 -21.30
N TYR A 28 -20.46 21.53 -21.31
CA TYR A 28 -19.62 20.54 -20.63
C TYR A 28 -18.45 21.20 -19.91
N ALA A 29 -17.95 20.51 -18.88
CA ALA A 29 -16.64 20.78 -18.32
C ALA A 29 -15.69 19.66 -18.72
N PHE A 30 -14.60 20.01 -19.39
CA PHE A 30 -13.53 19.08 -19.79
C PHE A 30 -12.31 19.25 -18.89
N ARG A 31 -11.57 18.15 -18.70
CA ARG A 31 -10.24 18.14 -18.08
C ARG A 31 -9.36 17.08 -18.72
N TYR A 32 -8.06 17.30 -18.72
CA TYR A 32 -7.09 16.26 -19.03
C TYR A 32 -6.58 15.64 -17.74
N ASN A 33 -6.94 14.38 -17.49
CA ASN A 33 -6.54 13.63 -16.32
C ASN A 33 -5.07 13.21 -16.45
N THR A 34 -4.19 13.85 -15.67
CA THR A 34 -2.74 13.60 -15.74
C THR A 34 -2.32 12.28 -15.09
N VAL A 35 -3.18 11.68 -14.27
CA VAL A 35 -2.92 10.37 -13.63
C VAL A 35 -3.20 9.23 -14.61
N LEU A 36 -4.30 9.32 -15.36
CA LEU A 36 -4.72 8.28 -16.31
C LEU A 36 -4.32 8.55 -17.77
N GLY A 37 -3.74 9.71 -18.07
CA GLY A 37 -3.28 10.09 -19.42
C GLY A 37 -4.41 10.25 -20.43
N ARG A 38 -5.57 10.78 -20.03
CA ARG A 38 -6.75 10.86 -20.91
C ARG A 38 -7.65 12.06 -20.62
N THR A 39 -8.40 12.48 -21.63
CA THR A 39 -9.44 13.49 -21.46
C THR A 39 -10.70 12.92 -20.83
N GLU A 40 -11.25 13.67 -19.88
CA GLU A 40 -12.50 13.37 -19.21
C GLU A 40 -13.44 14.58 -19.30
N TYR A 41 -14.74 14.31 -19.25
CA TYR A 41 -15.75 15.36 -19.29
C TYR A 41 -16.90 15.05 -18.34
N ARG A 42 -17.62 16.10 -17.95
CA ARG A 42 -18.95 15.99 -17.32
C ARG A 42 -19.92 16.91 -18.05
N SER A 43 -21.17 16.48 -18.18
CA SER A 43 -22.25 17.28 -18.74
C SER A 43 -22.84 18.19 -17.69
N SER A 44 -23.17 19.43 -18.05
CA SER A 44 -23.88 20.36 -17.17
C SER A 44 -25.30 19.89 -16.83
N LYS A 45 -25.84 18.94 -17.62
CA LYS A 45 -27.16 18.32 -17.39
C LYS A 45 -27.08 17.10 -16.45
N ASP A 46 -25.89 16.59 -16.17
CA ASP A 46 -25.73 15.38 -15.35
C ASP A 46 -25.72 15.72 -13.86
N ALA A 47 -26.72 15.21 -13.14
CA ALA A 47 -26.84 15.37 -11.70
C ALA A 47 -25.72 14.66 -10.91
N SER A 48 -25.06 13.65 -11.49
CA SER A 48 -23.98 12.91 -10.84
C SER A 48 -22.71 13.74 -10.66
N ASN A 49 -22.57 14.81 -11.44
CA ASN A 49 -21.43 15.72 -11.44
C ASN A 49 -20.05 15.04 -11.62
N ARG A 50 -20.02 13.79 -12.08
CA ARG A 50 -18.83 12.96 -12.16
C ARG A 50 -18.17 13.06 -13.54
N PHE A 51 -16.85 13.18 -13.55
CA PHE A 51 -16.08 13.11 -14.79
C PHE A 51 -16.05 11.67 -15.34
N THR A 52 -16.26 11.55 -16.65
CA THR A 52 -16.24 10.29 -17.39
C THR A 52 -15.25 10.35 -18.53
N LYS A 53 -14.66 9.20 -18.91
CA LYS A 53 -13.69 9.15 -20.02
C LYS A 53 -14.36 9.60 -21.32
N VAL A 54 -13.66 10.41 -22.12
CA VAL A 54 -14.10 10.70 -23.48
C VAL A 54 -13.64 9.57 -24.39
N GLY A 55 -14.57 8.68 -24.77
CA GLY A 55 -14.33 7.61 -25.72
C GLY A 55 -14.89 7.91 -27.10
N ARG A 56 -14.75 6.94 -28.00
CA ARG A 56 -15.29 7.03 -29.37
C ARG A 56 -16.80 7.26 -29.40
N TYR A 57 -17.54 6.65 -28.47
CA TYR A 57 -18.99 6.82 -28.37
C TYR A 57 -19.34 8.27 -28.03
N GLU A 58 -18.69 8.83 -27.00
CA GLU A 58 -18.91 10.20 -26.53
C GLU A 58 -18.55 11.22 -27.62
N ILE A 59 -17.43 11.02 -28.34
CA ILE A 59 -17.06 11.86 -29.48
C ILE A 59 -18.14 11.85 -30.57
N ASN A 60 -18.68 10.68 -30.91
CA ASN A 60 -19.73 10.59 -31.92
C ASN A 60 -21.02 11.28 -31.47
N SER A 61 -21.35 11.21 -30.18
CA SER A 61 -22.46 11.96 -29.58
C SER A 61 -22.23 13.47 -29.68
N LEU A 62 -21.05 13.96 -29.28
CA LEU A 62 -20.69 15.38 -29.39
C LEU A 62 -20.78 15.89 -30.85
N ARG A 63 -20.32 15.09 -31.82
CA ARG A 63 -20.46 15.44 -33.25
C ARG A 63 -21.90 15.58 -33.68
N ARG A 64 -22.76 14.64 -33.26
CA ARG A 64 -24.18 14.67 -33.57
C ARG A 64 -24.87 15.88 -32.94
N GLU A 65 -24.51 16.22 -31.70
CA GLU A 65 -25.06 17.40 -31.00
C GLU A 65 -24.64 18.72 -31.66
N LEU A 66 -23.36 18.87 -32.04
CA LEU A 66 -22.88 20.06 -32.76
C LEU A 66 -23.57 20.25 -34.13
N ASP A 67 -23.83 19.17 -34.85
CA ASP A 67 -24.54 19.21 -36.13
C ASP A 67 -26.02 19.58 -35.93
N LEU A 68 -26.68 18.98 -34.93
CA LEU A 68 -28.10 19.26 -34.65
C LEU A 68 -28.34 20.68 -34.11
N ASP A 69 -27.52 21.14 -33.16
CA ASP A 69 -27.78 22.37 -32.42
C ASP A 69 -27.17 23.61 -33.11
N MET A 70 -26.07 23.44 -33.85
CA MET A 70 -25.35 24.53 -34.51
C MET A 70 -25.21 24.38 -36.03
N GLY A 71 -25.58 23.24 -36.61
CA GLY A 71 -25.30 22.95 -38.03
C GLY A 71 -23.80 22.76 -38.32
N ILE A 72 -22.98 22.49 -37.30
CA ILE A 72 -21.53 22.38 -37.42
C ILE A 72 -21.10 20.92 -37.64
N ILE A 73 -20.78 20.59 -38.89
CA ILE A 73 -20.18 19.29 -39.24
C ILE A 73 -18.67 19.31 -38.94
N THR A 74 -18.20 18.47 -38.03
CA THR A 74 -16.76 18.32 -37.70
C THR A 74 -16.31 16.86 -37.72
N SER A 75 -15.02 16.62 -37.93
CA SER A 75 -14.42 15.28 -37.82
C SER A 75 -14.17 14.90 -36.35
N SER A 76 -14.03 13.60 -36.09
CA SER A 76 -13.62 13.11 -34.76
C SER A 76 -12.23 13.60 -34.39
N ASP A 77 -11.29 13.62 -35.35
CA ASP A 77 -9.91 14.06 -35.10
C ASP A 77 -9.83 15.54 -34.72
N ASN A 78 -10.67 16.40 -35.29
CA ASN A 78 -10.74 17.81 -34.90
C ASN A 78 -11.31 17.98 -33.48
N LEU A 79 -12.23 17.13 -33.06
CA LEU A 79 -12.72 17.17 -31.68
C LEU A 79 -11.65 16.67 -30.70
N TYR A 80 -10.97 15.56 -31.00
CA TYR A 80 -9.85 15.09 -30.19
C TYR A 80 -8.76 16.16 -30.10
N SER A 81 -8.37 16.80 -31.20
CA SER A 81 -7.35 17.86 -31.18
C SER A 81 -7.75 19.07 -30.35
N ILE A 82 -9.04 19.42 -30.29
CA ILE A 82 -9.53 20.47 -29.39
C ILE A 82 -9.45 19.98 -27.94
N ILE A 83 -10.10 18.87 -27.59
CA ILE A 83 -10.24 18.46 -26.19
C ILE A 83 -8.96 17.89 -25.57
N GLU A 84 -7.98 17.47 -26.37
CA GLU A 84 -6.66 17.01 -25.92
C GLU A 84 -5.61 18.14 -25.95
N SER A 85 -6.04 19.39 -26.13
CA SER A 85 -5.19 20.59 -26.09
C SER A 85 -5.38 21.41 -24.82
N SER A 86 -4.81 22.62 -24.80
CA SER A 86 -5.02 23.63 -23.74
C SER A 86 -6.47 24.03 -23.51
N PHE A 87 -7.41 23.61 -24.37
CA PHE A 87 -8.84 23.71 -24.10
C PHE A 87 -9.23 22.98 -22.80
N SER A 88 -8.65 21.80 -22.56
CA SER A 88 -8.88 21.00 -21.36
C SER A 88 -7.75 21.24 -20.35
N PRO A 89 -8.04 21.84 -19.19
CA PRO A 89 -7.02 22.02 -18.15
C PRO A 89 -6.45 20.67 -17.70
N ARG A 90 -5.12 20.60 -17.55
CA ARG A 90 -4.44 19.43 -17.01
C ARG A 90 -4.63 19.40 -15.50
N ILE A 91 -5.26 18.35 -14.99
CA ILE A 91 -5.61 18.19 -13.57
C ILE A 91 -5.15 16.80 -13.11
N ASN A 92 -4.52 16.74 -11.93
CA ASN A 92 -4.37 15.50 -11.16
C ASN A 92 -5.61 15.34 -10.27
N PRO A 93 -6.55 14.43 -10.57
CA PRO A 93 -7.82 14.37 -9.84
C PRO A 93 -7.69 13.92 -8.39
N ILE A 94 -6.63 13.18 -8.05
CA ILE A 94 -6.35 12.75 -6.67
C ILE A 94 -5.93 13.96 -5.84
N GLN A 95 -4.99 14.76 -6.36
CA GLN A 95 -4.57 16.00 -5.67
C GLN A 95 -5.71 17.03 -5.60
N ASP A 96 -6.50 17.16 -6.67
CA ASP A 96 -7.65 18.07 -6.72
C ASP A 96 -8.68 17.70 -5.64
N TYR A 97 -8.95 16.40 -5.45
CA TYR A 97 -9.77 15.90 -4.36
C TYR A 97 -9.24 16.34 -2.99
N PHE A 98 -7.96 16.07 -2.66
CA PHE A 98 -7.40 16.46 -1.36
C PHE A 98 -7.37 17.99 -1.17
N LYS A 99 -7.13 18.76 -2.23
CA LYS A 99 -7.18 20.24 -2.19
C LYS A 99 -8.58 20.74 -1.90
N ALA A 100 -9.61 20.10 -2.46
CA ALA A 100 -11.02 20.46 -2.28
C ALA A 100 -11.60 20.07 -0.91
N LEU A 101 -10.95 19.18 -0.15
CA LEU A 101 -11.39 18.83 1.21
C LEU A 101 -11.41 20.06 2.13
N PRO A 102 -12.41 20.16 3.04
CA PRO A 102 -12.56 21.30 3.93
C PRO A 102 -11.34 21.49 4.82
N GLU A 103 -11.05 22.74 5.17
CA GLU A 103 -10.04 23.05 6.17
C GLU A 103 -10.58 22.78 7.57
N VAL A 104 -9.76 22.11 8.39
CA VAL A 104 -10.07 21.74 9.77
C VAL A 104 -8.90 22.19 10.64
N ASP A 105 -9.16 22.65 11.86
CA ASP A 105 -8.10 23.01 12.81
C ASP A 105 -7.40 21.75 13.34
N ALA A 106 -6.10 21.64 13.07
CA ALA A 106 -5.29 20.51 13.52
C ALA A 106 -5.24 20.38 15.05
N SER A 107 -5.32 21.49 15.80
CA SER A 107 -5.32 21.46 17.26
C SER A 107 -6.59 20.80 17.79
N GLU A 108 -7.73 21.10 17.16
CA GLU A 108 -9.02 20.47 17.45
C GLU A 108 -8.98 18.97 17.09
N VAL A 109 -8.38 18.60 15.96
CA VAL A 109 -8.22 17.20 15.56
C VAL A 109 -7.37 16.43 16.56
N LEU A 110 -6.22 16.97 16.98
CA LEU A 110 -5.34 16.32 17.96
C LEU A 110 -6.06 16.12 19.30
N HIS A 111 -6.73 17.15 19.82
CA HIS A 111 -7.53 17.04 21.03
C HIS A 111 -8.64 15.97 20.88
N LYS A 112 -9.36 15.96 19.75
CA LYS A 112 -10.39 14.96 19.47
C LYS A 112 -9.82 13.54 19.37
N ILE A 113 -8.60 13.36 18.86
CA ILE A 113 -7.92 12.05 18.86
C ILE A 113 -7.64 11.61 20.30
N GLU A 114 -7.11 12.50 21.14
CA GLU A 114 -6.82 12.19 22.56
C GLU A 114 -8.06 11.77 23.34
N VAL A 115 -9.22 12.38 23.07
CA VAL A 115 -10.49 12.03 23.70
C VAL A 115 -11.31 10.97 22.92
N ASN A 116 -10.75 10.36 21.88
CA ASN A 116 -11.40 9.36 21.01
C ASN A 116 -12.72 9.82 20.36
N GLN A 117 -12.79 11.09 19.95
CA GLN A 117 -13.96 11.70 19.30
C GLN A 117 -13.68 12.18 17.88
N SER A 118 -12.46 12.00 17.37
CA SER A 118 -12.15 12.34 15.98
C SER A 118 -12.76 11.34 15.00
N THR A 119 -12.91 11.75 13.74
CA THR A 119 -13.40 10.88 12.67
C THR A 119 -12.43 9.73 12.43
N ILE A 120 -11.11 9.99 12.49
CA ILE A 120 -10.08 8.95 12.45
C ILE A 120 -10.23 7.97 13.63
N ALA A 121 -10.48 8.46 14.86
CA ALA A 121 -10.69 7.60 16.02
C ALA A 121 -11.96 6.76 15.90
N ASN A 122 -13.04 7.34 15.37
CA ASN A 122 -14.28 6.63 15.08
C ASN A 122 -14.05 5.50 14.05
N LEU A 123 -13.28 5.76 12.99
CA LEU A 123 -12.91 4.74 12.00
C LEU A 123 -12.06 3.64 12.63
N ALA A 124 -11.04 4.01 13.39
CA ALA A 124 -10.15 3.07 14.07
C ALA A 124 -10.95 2.15 15.01
N SER A 125 -11.91 2.69 15.75
CA SER A 125 -12.73 1.94 16.70
C SER A 125 -13.60 0.85 16.05
N CYS A 126 -13.81 0.90 14.72
CA CYS A 126 -14.54 -0.14 13.98
C CYS A 126 -13.75 -1.44 13.83
N VAL A 127 -12.45 -1.42 14.10
CA VAL A 127 -11.57 -2.58 13.98
C VAL A 127 -11.04 -2.91 15.37
N ILE A 128 -11.37 -4.10 15.87
CA ILE A 128 -10.80 -4.62 17.10
C ILE A 128 -9.58 -5.46 16.70
N VAL A 129 -8.41 -5.05 17.16
CA VAL A 129 -7.16 -5.75 16.93
C VAL A 129 -6.54 -6.25 18.23
N ARG A 130 -5.68 -7.27 18.16
CA ARG A 130 -5.00 -7.81 19.35
C ARG A 130 -4.16 -6.76 20.09
N ASN A 131 -3.47 -5.90 19.34
CA ASN A 131 -2.65 -4.82 19.88
C ASN A 131 -3.37 -3.45 19.74
N SER A 132 -4.43 -3.27 20.51
CA SER A 132 -5.34 -2.13 20.40
C SER A 132 -4.66 -0.78 20.68
N GLU A 133 -3.67 -0.75 21.57
CA GLU A 133 -2.94 0.47 21.96
C GLU A 133 -2.17 1.10 20.79
N LYS A 134 -1.69 0.29 19.84
CA LYS A 134 -0.94 0.77 18.67
C LYS A 134 -1.82 1.08 17.47
N TRP A 135 -3.05 0.59 17.42
CA TRP A 135 -3.89 0.68 16.22
C TRP A 135 -4.20 2.11 15.79
N LEU A 136 -4.81 2.89 16.68
CA LEU A 136 -5.17 4.29 16.40
C LEU A 136 -3.96 5.15 15.98
N PRO A 137 -2.83 5.18 16.73
CA PRO A 137 -1.70 6.01 16.32
C PRO A 137 -1.09 5.59 14.98
N TYR A 138 -1.05 4.28 14.67
CA TYR A 138 -0.44 3.79 13.42
C TYR A 138 -1.36 4.01 12.22
N LEU A 139 -2.67 3.79 12.38
CA LEU A 139 -3.66 4.11 11.36
C LEU A 139 -3.65 5.61 11.05
N THR A 140 -3.61 6.46 12.09
CA THR A 140 -3.53 7.92 11.92
C THR A 140 -2.29 8.32 11.13
N LYS A 141 -1.10 7.84 11.52
CA LYS A 141 0.14 8.08 10.78
C LYS A 141 0.07 7.62 9.33
N TRP A 142 -0.45 6.41 9.10
CA TRP A 142 -0.56 5.86 7.76
C TRP A 142 -1.52 6.69 6.89
N LEU A 143 -2.68 7.11 7.40
CA LEU A 143 -3.61 8.01 6.69
C LEU A 143 -2.98 9.36 6.35
N VAL A 144 -2.23 9.96 7.27
CA VAL A 144 -1.49 11.21 7.00
C VAL A 144 -0.41 10.97 5.94
N ALA A 145 0.27 9.83 5.96
CA ALA A 145 1.25 9.44 4.95
C ALA A 145 0.61 9.26 3.55
N VAL A 146 -0.63 8.75 3.46
CA VAL A 146 -1.38 8.69 2.20
C VAL A 146 -1.57 10.08 1.60
N VAL A 147 -2.02 11.05 2.41
CA VAL A 147 -2.19 12.44 1.96
C VAL A 147 -0.85 13.04 1.54
N ALA A 148 0.20 12.84 2.34
CA ALA A 148 1.55 13.33 2.02
C ALA A 148 2.06 12.77 0.69
N ASN A 149 1.83 11.47 0.44
CA ASN A 149 2.25 10.80 -0.78
C ASN A 149 1.48 11.28 -2.01
N ALA A 150 0.16 11.46 -1.89
CA ALA A 150 -0.67 11.96 -2.98
C ALA A 150 -0.33 13.42 -3.39
N MET A 151 0.17 14.21 -2.44
CA MET A 151 0.46 15.63 -2.62
C MET A 151 1.91 15.94 -3.04
N ASP A 152 2.79 14.94 -3.08
CA ASP A 152 4.19 15.08 -3.50
C ASP A 152 4.42 14.43 -4.87
N ASP A 153 4.83 15.24 -5.86
CA ASP A 153 5.10 14.77 -7.22
C ASP A 153 6.57 14.31 -7.44
N ARG A 154 7.41 14.32 -6.40
CA ARG A 154 8.87 14.11 -6.50
C ARG A 154 9.35 12.91 -5.70
N GLU A 155 8.83 12.74 -4.49
CA GLU A 155 9.27 11.71 -3.56
C GLU A 155 8.11 10.79 -3.16
N CYS A 156 8.42 9.50 -2.98
CA CYS A 156 7.54 8.61 -2.24
C CYS A 156 7.59 9.03 -0.77
N ARG A 157 6.43 9.34 -0.18
CA ARG A 157 6.30 9.74 1.23
C ARG A 157 5.78 8.61 2.11
N ASN A 158 5.00 7.68 1.55
CA ASN A 158 4.44 6.56 2.28
C ASN A 158 5.26 5.28 2.05
N HIS A 159 6.23 5.03 2.93
CA HIS A 159 7.12 3.87 2.84
C HIS A 159 6.59 2.60 3.53
N THR A 160 5.32 2.61 3.97
CA THR A 160 4.73 1.50 4.72
C THR A 160 3.44 0.99 4.10
N CYS A 161 3.24 -0.31 4.22
CA CYS A 161 2.07 -1.06 3.83
C CYS A 161 1.30 -1.45 5.09
N LEU A 162 0.04 -1.03 5.19
CA LEU A 162 -0.84 -1.41 6.30
C LEU A 162 -1.34 -2.84 6.07
N VAL A 163 -1.09 -3.74 7.02
CA VAL A 163 -1.43 -5.15 6.86
C VAL A 163 -2.43 -5.60 7.92
N LEU A 164 -3.61 -6.03 7.49
CA LEU A 164 -4.61 -6.66 8.36
C LEU A 164 -4.51 -8.17 8.24
N THR A 165 -4.34 -8.84 9.37
CA THR A 165 -4.13 -10.28 9.45
C THR A 165 -5.19 -10.95 10.32
N GLY A 166 -5.12 -12.26 10.48
CA GLY A 166 -6.04 -13.04 11.32
C GLY A 166 -6.96 -13.95 10.50
N GLU A 167 -8.05 -14.39 11.09
CA GLU A 167 -8.96 -15.38 10.49
C GLU A 167 -9.61 -14.88 9.19
N GLN A 168 -10.01 -15.83 8.34
CA GLN A 168 -10.78 -15.55 7.13
C GLN A 168 -12.19 -15.05 7.50
N GLY A 169 -12.79 -14.25 6.62
CA GLY A 169 -14.20 -13.83 6.78
C GLY A 169 -14.42 -12.67 7.76
N LYS A 170 -13.37 -11.95 8.17
CA LYS A 170 -13.44 -10.81 9.09
C LYS A 170 -13.60 -9.44 8.40
N PHE A 171 -14.00 -9.40 7.13
CA PHE A 171 -14.12 -8.17 6.32
C PHE A 171 -12.84 -7.34 6.13
N LYS A 172 -11.65 -7.93 6.31
CA LYS A 172 -10.34 -7.24 6.19
C LYS A 172 -10.17 -6.51 4.86
N THR A 173 -10.29 -7.23 3.74
CA THR A 173 -10.17 -6.66 2.38
C THR A 173 -11.21 -5.54 2.18
N THR A 174 -12.45 -5.77 2.58
CA THR A 174 -13.54 -4.78 2.47
C THR A 174 -13.25 -3.51 3.26
N PHE A 175 -12.75 -3.62 4.50
CA PHE A 175 -12.37 -2.45 5.29
C PHE A 175 -11.21 -1.67 4.66
N LEU A 176 -10.21 -2.38 4.13
CA LEU A 176 -9.08 -1.74 3.45
C LEU A 176 -9.50 -1.04 2.16
N ASP A 177 -10.43 -1.61 1.39
CA ASP A 177 -10.98 -0.99 0.19
C ASP A 177 -11.77 0.29 0.53
N LEU A 178 -12.45 0.33 1.70
CA LEU A 178 -13.13 1.54 2.20
C LEU A 178 -12.18 2.70 2.48
N LEU A 179 -10.88 2.46 2.64
CA LEU A 179 -9.92 3.55 2.82
C LEU A 179 -9.75 4.39 1.55
N CYS A 180 -10.17 3.90 0.38
CA CYS A 180 -10.27 4.71 -0.83
C CYS A 180 -11.59 5.51 -0.79
N PRO A 181 -11.56 6.85 -0.86
CA PRO A 181 -12.78 7.63 -0.80
C PRO A 181 -13.65 7.38 -2.06
N PRO A 182 -15.00 7.45 -1.96
CA PRO A 182 -15.90 7.15 -3.08
C PRO A 182 -15.63 7.95 -4.35
N ALA A 183 -15.22 9.22 -4.20
CA ALA A 183 -14.85 10.09 -5.31
C ALA A 183 -13.63 9.58 -6.10
N LEU A 184 -12.78 8.76 -5.46
CA LEU A 184 -11.56 8.20 -6.02
C LEU A 184 -11.60 6.67 -6.21
N HIS A 185 -12.76 6.01 -6.17
CA HIS A 185 -12.87 4.56 -6.45
C HIS A 185 -12.24 4.13 -7.79
N GLY A 186 -12.13 5.04 -8.77
CA GLY A 186 -11.45 4.78 -10.04
C GLY A 186 -9.91 4.78 -9.96
N TYR A 187 -9.34 5.09 -8.79
CA TYR A 187 -7.92 5.14 -8.47
C TYR A 187 -7.59 4.17 -7.31
N SER A 188 -8.29 3.04 -7.26
CA SER A 188 -7.95 1.93 -6.36
C SER A 188 -7.81 0.64 -7.14
N TYR A 189 -6.83 -0.17 -6.76
CA TYR A 189 -6.62 -1.50 -7.29
C TYR A 189 -6.64 -2.52 -6.15
N THR A 190 -7.45 -3.57 -6.30
CA THR A 190 -7.49 -4.71 -5.37
C THR A 190 -7.25 -5.97 -6.17
N GLY A 191 -6.16 -6.68 -5.87
CA GLY A 191 -5.83 -7.90 -6.60
C GLY A 191 -4.37 -8.32 -6.47
N LYS A 192 -3.96 -9.20 -7.37
CA LYS A 192 -2.62 -9.78 -7.39
C LYS A 192 -1.63 -8.83 -8.05
N ILE A 193 -0.53 -8.56 -7.36
CA ILE A 193 0.62 -7.84 -7.86
C ILE A 193 1.73 -8.81 -8.18
N TYR A 194 2.27 -8.69 -9.38
CA TYR A 194 3.46 -9.41 -9.80
C TYR A 194 4.60 -8.39 -9.85
N PRO A 195 5.50 -8.34 -8.83
CA PRO A 195 6.48 -7.26 -8.70
C PRO A 195 7.40 -7.07 -9.92
N GLN A 196 7.56 -8.11 -10.75
CA GLN A 196 8.36 -8.10 -11.97
C GLN A 196 7.62 -7.63 -13.22
N GLU A 197 6.29 -7.52 -13.17
CA GLU A 197 5.49 -7.15 -14.32
C GLU A 197 5.41 -5.63 -14.49
N LYS A 198 5.41 -5.19 -15.75
CA LYS A 198 5.30 -3.76 -16.07
C LYS A 198 3.96 -3.16 -15.66
N ASP A 199 2.90 -3.97 -15.65
CA ASP A 199 1.56 -3.53 -15.26
C ASP A 199 1.49 -3.12 -13.79
N THR A 200 2.34 -3.70 -12.94
CA THR A 200 2.49 -3.31 -11.53
C THR A 200 2.93 -1.86 -11.39
N LEU A 201 3.84 -1.38 -12.25
CA LEU A 201 4.29 0.01 -12.24
C LEU A 201 3.15 0.96 -12.61
N THR A 202 2.27 0.55 -13.53
CA THR A 202 1.05 1.28 -13.87
C THR A 202 0.11 1.35 -12.66
N TYR A 203 -0.08 0.25 -11.92
CA TYR A 203 -0.92 0.28 -10.71
C TYR A 203 -0.40 1.27 -9.68
N ILE A 204 0.92 1.32 -9.48
CA ILE A 204 1.57 2.24 -8.53
C ILE A 204 1.44 3.70 -8.96
N GLY A 205 1.58 3.97 -10.25
CA GLY A 205 1.53 5.32 -10.80
C GLY A 205 0.13 5.85 -11.11
N GLN A 206 -0.92 5.03 -10.97
CA GLN A 206 -2.29 5.42 -11.34
C GLN A 206 -3.32 5.25 -10.21
N ASN A 207 -2.97 4.63 -9.09
CA ASN A 207 -3.89 4.40 -7.98
C ASN A 207 -3.40 5.09 -6.71
N LEU A 208 -4.34 5.62 -5.93
CA LEU A 208 -4.13 6.11 -4.58
C LEU A 208 -3.92 4.94 -3.61
N ILE A 209 -4.77 3.90 -3.71
CA ILE A 209 -4.72 2.72 -2.85
C ILE A 209 -4.46 1.49 -3.69
N VAL A 210 -3.48 0.70 -3.28
CA VAL A 210 -3.13 -0.57 -3.90
C VAL A 210 -3.24 -1.67 -2.84
N ASN A 211 -4.31 -2.45 -2.92
CA ASN A 211 -4.60 -3.56 -2.03
C ASN A 211 -4.09 -4.87 -2.63
N ILE A 212 -3.07 -5.45 -2.00
CA ILE A 212 -2.41 -6.69 -2.47
C ILE A 212 -3.08 -7.97 -1.98
N ASP A 213 -4.19 -7.86 -1.24
CA ASP A 213 -5.01 -8.94 -0.72
C ASP A 213 -4.20 -10.12 -0.12
N ASP A 214 -4.69 -11.36 -0.18
CA ASP A 214 -4.06 -12.54 0.47
C ASP A 214 -2.75 -12.99 -0.22
N GLN A 215 -2.28 -12.24 -1.23
CA GLN A 215 -1.09 -12.60 -1.98
C GLN A 215 0.19 -12.47 -1.15
N LEU A 216 0.22 -11.59 -0.15
CA LEU A 216 1.42 -11.34 0.65
C LEU A 216 1.96 -12.61 1.32
N LYS A 217 1.08 -13.58 1.68
CA LYS A 217 1.47 -14.89 2.22
C LYS A 217 2.08 -15.84 1.18
N ALA A 218 1.71 -15.68 -0.09
CA ALA A 218 2.13 -16.54 -1.19
C ALA A 218 3.43 -16.07 -1.86
N LEU A 219 3.95 -14.89 -1.49
CA LEU A 219 5.17 -14.36 -2.06
C LEU A 219 6.39 -15.17 -1.61
N ASN A 220 7.25 -15.50 -2.58
CA ASN A 220 8.55 -16.04 -2.26
C ASN A 220 9.49 -14.92 -1.76
N LYS A 221 10.66 -15.29 -1.21
CA LYS A 221 11.62 -14.30 -0.67
C LYS A 221 12.10 -13.26 -1.70
N ARG A 222 12.17 -13.62 -2.98
CA ARG A 222 12.58 -12.68 -4.04
C ARG A 222 11.47 -11.64 -4.24
N ASP A 223 10.24 -12.09 -4.46
CA ASP A 223 9.09 -11.23 -4.70
C ASP A 223 8.79 -10.34 -3.49
N GLU A 224 8.99 -10.85 -2.27
CA GLU A 224 8.88 -10.06 -1.03
C GLU A 224 9.87 -8.89 -1.02
N ASN A 225 11.13 -9.11 -1.45
CA ASN A 225 12.13 -8.04 -1.53
C ASN A 225 11.83 -7.04 -2.65
N GLU A 226 11.32 -7.50 -3.77
CA GLU A 226 10.92 -6.63 -4.87
C GLU A 226 9.70 -5.79 -4.50
N LEU A 227 8.71 -6.36 -3.82
CA LEU A 227 7.58 -5.62 -3.26
C LEU A 227 8.05 -4.54 -2.29
N LYS A 228 9.03 -4.83 -1.41
CA LYS A 228 9.62 -3.82 -0.51
C LYS A 228 10.25 -2.66 -1.29
N ASN A 229 10.88 -2.94 -2.43
CA ASN A 229 11.45 -1.89 -3.28
C ASN A 229 10.35 -1.08 -3.97
N LEU A 230 9.28 -1.75 -4.41
CA LEU A 230 8.12 -1.09 -5.03
C LEU A 230 7.40 -0.18 -4.04
N ILE A 231 7.26 -0.56 -2.77
CA ILE A 231 6.65 0.28 -1.73
C ILE A 231 7.42 1.60 -1.53
N THR A 232 8.73 1.62 -1.74
CA THR A 232 9.58 2.77 -1.44
C THR A 232 10.14 3.49 -2.67
N CYS A 233 9.84 3.04 -3.88
CA CYS A 233 10.40 3.67 -5.07
C CYS A 233 9.78 5.07 -5.26
N PRO A 234 10.57 6.14 -5.47
CA PRO A 234 10.03 7.50 -5.52
C PRO A 234 9.20 7.76 -6.78
N MET A 235 9.57 7.14 -7.90
CA MET A 235 8.92 7.30 -9.19
C MET A 235 8.86 5.96 -9.91
N VAL A 236 7.89 5.82 -10.81
CA VAL A 236 7.67 4.64 -11.62
C VAL A 236 7.81 4.96 -13.11
N LYS A 237 8.47 4.07 -13.86
CA LYS A 237 8.70 4.24 -15.29
C LYS A 237 7.83 3.29 -16.09
N TYR A 238 6.81 3.81 -16.75
CA TYR A 238 5.93 3.04 -17.61
C TYR A 238 5.46 3.89 -18.79
N ARG A 239 4.84 3.23 -19.76
CA ARG A 239 4.25 3.90 -20.93
C ARG A 239 2.75 3.92 -20.74
N MET A 240 2.13 5.09 -20.63
CA MET A 240 0.68 5.17 -20.62
C MET A 240 0.11 4.63 -21.95
N PRO A 241 -1.13 4.12 -21.96
CA PRO A 241 -1.78 3.74 -23.20
C PRO A 241 -1.70 4.88 -24.23
N TYR A 242 -1.35 4.55 -25.48
CA TYR A 242 -1.25 5.48 -26.62
C TYR A 242 -0.06 6.45 -26.61
N ASP A 243 0.73 6.51 -25.54
CA ASP A 243 1.96 7.30 -25.54
C ASP A 243 3.05 6.64 -26.39
N LYS A 244 3.87 7.50 -27.01
CA LYS A 244 4.98 7.06 -27.87
C LYS A 244 6.18 6.60 -27.06
N TYR A 245 6.40 7.21 -25.90
CA TYR A 245 7.60 7.04 -25.10
C TYR A 245 7.27 6.56 -23.69
N VAL A 246 8.22 5.86 -23.07
CA VAL A 246 8.16 5.55 -21.64
C VAL A 246 8.49 6.84 -20.89
N GLU A 247 7.65 7.20 -19.93
CA GLU A 247 7.84 8.38 -19.09
C GLU A 247 7.99 7.96 -17.62
N GLU A 248 8.50 8.90 -16.83
CA GLU A 248 8.64 8.74 -15.39
C GLU A 248 7.50 9.48 -14.69
N HIS A 249 6.74 8.75 -13.88
CA HIS A 249 5.56 9.24 -13.20
C HIS A 249 5.73 9.16 -11.67
N PRO A 250 5.12 10.08 -10.91
CA PRO A 250 5.15 10.02 -9.45
C PRO A 250 4.60 8.71 -8.89
N HIS A 251 5.15 8.24 -7.77
CA HIS A 251 4.57 7.15 -7.01
C HIS A 251 3.34 7.64 -6.25
N LEU A 252 2.14 7.28 -6.72
CA LEU A 252 0.90 7.71 -6.09
C LEU A 252 0.36 6.71 -5.05
N ALA A 253 0.65 5.43 -5.24
CA ALA A 253 0.08 4.36 -4.43
C ALA A 253 0.50 4.42 -2.95
N SER A 254 -0.47 4.17 -2.08
CA SER A 254 -0.26 3.69 -0.72
C SER A 254 -0.74 2.26 -0.63
N PHE A 255 0.09 1.40 -0.04
CA PHE A 255 -0.13 -0.04 -0.04
C PHE A 255 -0.92 -0.48 1.18
N VAL A 256 -1.85 -1.41 0.96
CA VAL A 256 -2.57 -2.13 2.00
C VAL A 256 -2.60 -3.61 1.66
N ALA A 257 -2.72 -4.48 2.66
CA ALA A 257 -2.79 -5.92 2.47
C ALA A 257 -3.70 -6.59 3.49
N SER A 258 -4.44 -7.60 3.05
CA SER A 258 -5.23 -8.47 3.93
C SER A 258 -4.73 -9.90 3.83
N VAL A 259 -4.25 -10.46 4.94
CA VAL A 259 -3.65 -11.81 4.94
C VAL A 259 -4.41 -12.76 5.86
N ASN A 260 -4.56 -14.01 5.43
CA ASN A 260 -5.14 -15.07 6.25
C ASN A 260 -4.08 -15.78 7.09
N GLY A 261 -4.29 -15.75 8.41
CA GLY A 261 -3.33 -16.23 9.39
C GLY A 261 -2.21 -15.24 9.66
N ASN A 262 -1.32 -15.62 10.57
CA ASN A 262 -0.30 -14.73 11.10
C ASN A 262 1.09 -14.99 10.47
N ASP A 263 1.25 -16.11 9.76
CA ASP A 263 2.51 -16.57 9.17
C ASP A 263 2.79 -15.97 7.79
N PHE A 264 2.98 -14.65 7.68
CA PHE A 264 3.19 -13.99 6.37
C PHE A 264 4.54 -13.29 6.20
N LEU A 265 5.26 -12.99 7.28
CA LEU A 265 6.57 -12.33 7.20
C LEU A 265 7.68 -13.34 7.42
N THR A 266 8.41 -13.63 6.35
CA THR A 266 9.49 -14.64 6.39
C THR A 266 10.83 -14.05 6.86
N ASP A 267 11.03 -12.73 6.75
CA ASP A 267 12.32 -12.06 7.03
C ASP A 267 12.21 -10.91 8.07
N PRO A 268 12.62 -11.14 9.33
CA PRO A 268 12.57 -10.15 10.42
C PRO A 268 13.34 -8.84 10.15
N THR A 269 14.35 -8.86 9.28
CA THR A 269 15.20 -7.67 9.03
C THR A 269 14.63 -6.73 7.98
N GLY A 270 13.67 -7.20 7.17
CA GLY A 270 13.08 -6.42 6.09
C GLY A 270 11.64 -5.97 6.33
N SER A 271 11.03 -6.37 7.44
CA SER A 271 9.60 -6.21 7.73
C SER A 271 9.16 -4.79 8.07
N ARG A 272 10.08 -3.82 8.21
CA ARG A 272 9.73 -2.44 8.59
C ARG A 272 8.77 -1.71 7.63
N ARG A 273 8.61 -2.21 6.40
CA ARG A 273 7.66 -1.68 5.43
C ARG A 273 6.25 -2.26 5.60
N PHE A 274 6.05 -3.23 6.48
CA PHE A 274 4.74 -3.83 6.74
C PHE A 274 4.32 -3.50 8.17
N LEU A 275 3.08 -3.06 8.35
CA LEU A 275 2.48 -2.75 9.64
C LEU A 275 1.40 -3.80 9.96
N PRO A 276 1.76 -4.97 10.51
CA PRO A 276 0.81 -6.04 10.84
C PRO A 276 -0.10 -5.66 12.00
N PHE A 277 -1.40 -5.92 11.84
CA PHE A 277 -2.39 -5.87 12.90
C PHE A 277 -3.33 -7.08 12.83
N GLU A 278 -3.35 -7.89 13.90
CA GLU A 278 -4.26 -9.04 14.01
C GLU A 278 -5.67 -8.57 14.24
N VAL A 279 -6.55 -8.77 13.26
CA VAL A 279 -7.95 -8.40 13.36
C VAL A 279 -8.72 -9.50 14.08
N LEU A 280 -9.32 -9.15 15.21
CA LEU A 280 -10.24 -10.01 15.97
C LEU A 280 -11.67 -9.90 15.42
N SER A 281 -12.10 -8.66 15.12
CA SER A 281 -13.39 -8.36 14.49
C SER A 281 -13.41 -6.99 13.83
N ILE A 282 -14.31 -6.81 12.85
CA ILE A 282 -14.59 -5.52 12.18
C ILE A 282 -16.10 -5.29 12.17
N ASP A 283 -16.53 -4.14 12.67
CA ASP A 283 -17.88 -3.62 12.46
C ASP A 283 -17.94 -2.89 11.11
N ILE A 284 -18.14 -3.69 10.05
CA ILE A 284 -18.07 -3.18 8.68
C ILE A 284 -19.25 -2.27 8.34
N GLU A 285 -20.43 -2.51 8.93
CA GLU A 285 -21.61 -1.69 8.68
C GLU A 285 -21.43 -0.31 9.30
N ARG A 286 -20.85 -0.21 10.51
CA ARG A 286 -20.47 1.09 11.07
C ARG A 286 -19.34 1.76 10.29
N ALA A 287 -18.34 1.01 9.82
CA ALA A 287 -17.26 1.59 9.02
C ALA A 287 -17.78 2.27 7.73
N LYS A 288 -18.79 1.67 7.06
CA LYS A 288 -19.41 2.24 5.86
C LYS A 288 -20.15 3.56 6.08
N THR A 289 -20.58 3.87 7.32
CA THR A 289 -21.29 5.13 7.62
C THR A 289 -20.34 6.30 7.88
N ILE A 290 -19.04 6.02 8.07
CA ILE A 290 -18.02 7.04 8.33
C ILE A 290 -17.59 7.67 7.01
N SER A 291 -17.62 8.99 6.94
CA SER A 291 -17.20 9.73 5.75
C SER A 291 -15.68 9.73 5.61
N MET A 292 -15.17 9.12 4.54
CA MET A 292 -13.74 9.17 4.20
C MET A 292 -13.28 10.59 3.85
N ASP A 293 -14.15 11.45 3.36
CA ASP A 293 -13.84 12.86 3.13
C ASP A 293 -13.47 13.54 4.46
N ALA A 294 -14.22 13.27 5.53
CA ALA A 294 -13.95 13.79 6.87
C ALA A 294 -12.67 13.17 7.48
N VAL A 295 -12.45 11.86 7.30
CA VAL A 295 -11.20 11.18 7.73
C VAL A 295 -9.98 11.82 7.07
N TYR A 296 -10.03 12.04 5.75
CA TYR A 296 -8.91 12.64 5.03
C TYR A 296 -8.78 14.16 5.25
N ALA A 297 -9.86 14.85 5.59
CA ALA A 297 -9.79 16.26 6.01
C ALA A 297 -9.01 16.39 7.33
N GLU A 298 -9.25 15.51 8.30
CA GLU A 298 -8.45 15.43 9.54
C GLU A 298 -6.99 15.08 9.23
N ALA A 299 -6.73 14.09 8.37
CA ALA A 299 -5.37 13.69 8.00
C ALA A 299 -4.61 14.83 7.29
N LYS A 300 -5.28 15.58 6.40
CA LYS A 300 -4.74 16.78 5.73
C LYS A 300 -4.41 17.89 6.73
N ALA A 301 -5.28 18.14 7.71
CA ALA A 301 -5.03 19.12 8.75
C ALA A 301 -3.78 18.77 9.57
N LEU A 302 -3.64 17.50 9.99
CA LEU A 302 -2.45 17.00 10.68
C LEU A 302 -1.18 17.15 9.85
N LEU A 303 -1.24 16.83 8.54
CA LEU A 303 -0.11 17.02 7.63
C LEU A 303 0.34 18.49 7.60
N ASN A 304 -0.60 19.41 7.42
CA ASN A 304 -0.32 20.84 7.35
C ASN A 304 0.26 21.41 8.66
N ALA A 305 -0.09 20.81 9.80
CA ALA A 305 0.46 21.14 11.12
C ALA A 305 1.84 20.51 11.41
N GLY A 306 2.40 19.73 10.47
CA GLY A 306 3.72 19.10 10.64
C GLY A 306 3.71 17.83 11.48
N PHE A 307 2.57 17.13 11.55
CA PHE A 307 2.45 15.85 12.26
C PHE A 307 3.46 14.82 11.71
N ARG A 308 4.19 14.14 12.61
CA ARG A 308 5.16 13.09 12.25
C ARG A 308 4.43 11.81 11.80
N TYR A 309 4.20 11.68 10.50
CA TYR A 309 3.54 10.52 9.91
C TYR A 309 4.48 9.34 9.59
N TRP A 310 5.80 9.56 9.60
CA TRP A 310 6.77 8.48 9.39
C TRP A 310 7.06 7.72 10.69
N PHE A 311 7.40 6.44 10.54
CA PHE A 311 7.73 5.52 11.63
C PHE A 311 9.23 5.50 11.86
N ASN A 312 9.65 5.50 13.13
CA ASN A 312 11.04 5.26 13.49
C ASN A 312 11.31 3.75 13.71
N ASP A 313 12.58 3.37 13.81
CA ASP A 313 12.95 1.96 13.96
C ASP A 313 12.46 1.37 15.30
N GLU A 314 12.31 2.18 16.34
CA GLU A 314 11.81 1.75 17.66
C GLU A 314 10.33 1.37 17.60
N GLU A 315 9.49 2.22 17.01
CA GLU A 315 8.05 2.00 16.82
C GLU A 315 7.77 0.74 16.00
N ILE A 316 8.54 0.54 14.92
CA ILE A 316 8.43 -0.68 14.12
C ILE A 316 8.86 -1.89 14.95
N THR A 317 10.00 -1.81 15.63
CA THR A 317 10.54 -2.91 16.44
C THR A 317 9.54 -3.33 17.53
N GLU A 318 8.91 -2.36 18.18
CA GLU A 318 7.91 -2.58 19.21
C GLU A 318 6.66 -3.26 18.64
N LEU A 319 6.13 -2.78 17.50
CA LEU A 319 5.01 -3.41 16.80
C LEU A 319 5.32 -4.88 16.50
N TYR A 320 6.54 -5.20 16.08
CA TYR A 320 6.98 -6.56 15.76
C TYR A 320 7.20 -7.45 17.00
N LYS A 321 7.63 -6.87 18.11
CA LYS A 321 7.83 -7.58 19.37
C LYS A 321 6.50 -8.02 19.98
N GLU A 322 5.50 -7.16 19.93
CA GLU A 322 4.14 -7.48 20.41
C GLU A 322 3.39 -8.40 19.43
N SER A 323 3.91 -8.50 18.21
CA SER A 323 3.45 -9.36 17.12
C SER A 323 4.15 -10.73 17.10
N GLU A 324 4.63 -11.26 18.23
CA GLU A 324 5.34 -12.54 18.31
C GLU A 324 4.55 -13.74 17.70
N ASP A 325 3.22 -13.67 17.67
CA ASP A 325 2.34 -14.67 17.02
C ASP A 325 2.32 -14.60 15.48
N PHE A 326 2.92 -13.58 14.85
CA PHE A 326 3.09 -13.45 13.39
C PHE A 326 4.33 -14.15 12.83
N GLN A 327 5.07 -14.79 13.71
CA GLN A 327 6.34 -15.40 13.35
C GLN A 327 6.10 -16.84 12.92
N VAL A 328 6.38 -17.13 11.64
CA VAL A 328 6.34 -18.48 11.07
C VAL A 328 7.13 -19.44 11.96
N GLN A 329 6.43 -20.31 12.69
CA GLN A 329 7.03 -21.43 13.42
C GLN A 329 7.42 -22.48 12.39
N THR A 330 8.70 -22.51 12.00
CA THR A 330 9.20 -23.58 11.12
C THR A 330 9.30 -24.89 11.90
N ALA A 331 9.24 -26.02 11.20
CA ALA A 331 9.48 -27.33 11.82
C ALA A 331 10.85 -27.38 12.55
N GLU A 332 11.87 -26.70 12.00
CA GLU A 332 13.15 -26.53 12.70
C GLU A 332 13.02 -25.80 14.04
N MET A 333 12.22 -24.73 14.10
CA MET A 333 12.02 -23.94 15.32
C MET A 333 11.20 -24.70 16.35
N GLU A 334 10.15 -25.38 15.93
CA GLU A 334 9.32 -26.24 16.80
C GLU A 334 10.17 -27.36 17.43
N LEU A 335 10.90 -28.11 16.60
CA LEU A 335 11.76 -29.21 17.08
C LEU A 335 12.92 -28.69 17.94
N LEU A 336 13.48 -27.52 17.61
CA LEU A 336 14.51 -26.89 18.41
C LEU A 336 14.00 -26.58 19.82
N LEU A 337 12.86 -25.89 19.93
CA LEU A 337 12.26 -25.49 21.21
C LEU A 337 11.76 -26.70 22.03
N ARG A 338 11.32 -27.77 21.34
CA ARG A 338 10.85 -28.99 21.99
C ARG A 338 11.97 -29.90 22.50
N CYS A 339 13.16 -29.85 21.90
CA CYS A 339 14.26 -30.77 22.26
C CYS A 339 15.42 -30.09 22.98
N PHE A 340 15.48 -28.75 22.95
CA PHE A 340 16.62 -28.00 23.48
C PHE A 340 16.18 -26.80 24.32
N GLU A 341 16.95 -26.54 25.37
CA GLU A 341 16.76 -25.40 26.26
C GLU A 341 18.03 -24.54 26.32
N LYS A 342 17.86 -23.26 26.66
CA LYS A 342 18.99 -22.39 26.98
C LYS A 342 19.58 -22.80 28.33
N PRO A 343 20.91 -22.96 28.44
CA PRO A 343 21.53 -23.19 29.74
C PRO A 343 21.36 -21.97 30.65
N THR A 344 20.90 -22.20 31.88
CA THR A 344 20.78 -21.18 32.94
C THR A 344 21.84 -21.41 34.03
N GLU A 345 22.04 -20.43 34.90
CA GLU A 345 22.98 -20.55 36.05
C GLU A 345 22.63 -21.73 36.97
N ASP A 346 21.33 -22.06 37.09
CA ASP A 346 20.83 -23.18 37.88
C ASP A 346 20.99 -24.57 37.22
N ASN A 347 21.43 -24.64 35.95
CA ASN A 347 21.56 -25.90 35.21
C ASN A 347 22.85 -25.92 34.33
N PRO A 348 24.01 -26.31 34.89
CA PRO A 348 25.32 -26.15 34.25
C PRO A 348 25.61 -27.15 33.11
N HIS A 349 24.78 -28.18 32.93
CA HIS A 349 24.95 -29.18 31.87
C HIS A 349 24.61 -28.60 30.48
N CYS A 350 25.61 -27.96 29.87
CA CYS A 350 25.55 -27.43 28.52
C CYS A 350 26.39 -28.27 27.54
N ALA A 351 25.83 -28.49 26.36
CA ALA A 351 26.54 -29.00 25.19
C ALA A 351 26.86 -27.83 24.25
N TYR A 352 27.97 -27.97 23.53
CA TYR A 352 28.34 -27.06 22.46
C TYR A 352 28.15 -27.80 21.14
N MET A 353 27.15 -27.39 20.36
CA MET A 353 26.83 -28.07 19.11
C MET A 353 26.80 -27.08 17.95
N THR A 354 27.32 -27.49 16.81
CA THR A 354 27.13 -26.81 15.54
C THR A 354 25.68 -26.97 15.07
N THR A 355 25.24 -26.09 14.15
CA THR A 355 23.92 -26.24 13.50
C THR A 355 23.76 -27.60 12.84
N THR A 356 24.83 -28.15 12.24
CA THR A 356 24.84 -29.49 11.63
C THR A 356 24.66 -30.60 12.66
N GLU A 357 25.33 -30.52 13.81
CA GLU A 357 25.18 -31.51 14.89
C GLU A 357 23.76 -31.46 15.49
N ILE A 358 23.14 -30.28 15.59
CA ILE A 358 21.75 -30.11 16.04
C ILE A 358 20.79 -30.78 15.04
N LEU A 359 20.98 -30.52 13.75
CA LEU A 359 20.19 -31.15 12.69
C LEU A 359 20.35 -32.68 12.68
N ALA A 360 21.58 -33.17 12.80
CA ALA A 360 21.85 -34.60 12.86
C ALA A 360 21.16 -35.26 14.06
N TYR A 361 21.15 -34.59 15.22
CA TYR A 361 20.43 -35.09 16.40
C TYR A 361 18.91 -35.15 16.17
N LEU A 362 18.31 -34.09 15.63
CA LEU A 362 16.87 -34.05 15.36
C LEU A 362 16.46 -35.03 14.25
N GLY A 363 17.29 -35.21 13.23
CA GLY A 363 17.03 -36.13 12.11
C GLY A 363 16.94 -37.61 12.51
N VAL A 364 17.37 -37.98 13.72
CA VAL A 364 17.10 -39.32 14.28
C VAL A 364 15.63 -39.51 14.66
N TYR A 365 14.94 -38.41 14.99
CA TYR A 365 13.58 -38.43 15.56
C TYR A 365 12.50 -37.91 14.59
N THR A 366 12.87 -37.39 13.42
CA THR A 366 11.92 -36.90 12.42
C THR A 366 12.32 -37.31 11.00
N HIS A 367 11.32 -37.66 10.19
CA HIS A 367 11.49 -37.87 8.75
C HIS A 367 11.31 -36.58 7.93
N GLN A 368 10.93 -35.47 8.59
CA GLN A 368 10.74 -34.20 7.90
C GLN A 368 12.09 -33.61 7.47
N PRO A 369 12.23 -33.15 6.22
CA PRO A 369 13.48 -32.56 5.75
C PRO A 369 13.74 -31.23 6.46
N LEU A 370 14.81 -31.17 7.24
CA LEU A 370 15.27 -29.98 7.94
C LEU A 370 16.47 -29.36 7.20
N THR A 371 16.56 -28.04 7.17
CA THR A 371 17.65 -27.33 6.45
C THR A 371 18.57 -26.56 7.38
N LEU A 372 19.87 -26.51 7.03
CA LEU A 372 20.90 -25.80 7.81
C LEU A 372 20.62 -24.31 7.91
N LYS A 373 20.06 -23.72 6.85
CA LYS A 373 19.65 -22.31 6.83
C LYS A 373 18.53 -22.03 7.83
N ARG A 374 17.42 -22.76 7.76
CA ARG A 374 16.26 -22.54 8.64
C ARG A 374 16.58 -22.85 10.11
N MET A 375 17.38 -23.88 10.38
CA MET A 375 17.83 -24.16 11.75
C MET A 375 18.75 -23.06 12.28
N GLY A 376 19.67 -22.53 11.46
CA GLY A 376 20.50 -21.38 11.83
C GLY A 376 19.67 -20.12 12.13
N GLU A 377 18.63 -19.87 11.33
CA GLU A 377 17.67 -18.78 11.56
C GLU A 377 16.89 -19.00 12.87
N ALA A 378 16.39 -20.22 13.13
CA ALA A 378 15.68 -20.58 14.36
C ALA A 378 16.55 -20.38 15.60
N LEU A 379 17.81 -20.85 15.58
CA LEU A 379 18.78 -20.68 16.68
C LEU A 379 19.07 -19.21 16.99
N LYS A 380 19.22 -18.39 15.94
CA LYS A 380 19.43 -16.95 16.09
C LYS A 380 18.19 -16.26 16.68
N ARG A 381 17.01 -16.59 16.17
CA ARG A 381 15.73 -16.00 16.60
C ARG A 381 15.39 -16.34 18.05
N THR A 382 15.53 -17.60 18.41
CA THR A 382 15.29 -18.07 19.79
C THR A 382 16.35 -17.57 20.77
N GLY A 383 17.43 -16.96 20.30
CA GLY A 383 18.44 -16.31 21.14
C GLY A 383 19.39 -17.28 21.84
N PHE A 384 19.72 -18.41 21.21
CA PHE A 384 20.80 -19.28 21.69
C PHE A 384 22.16 -18.61 21.51
N GLU A 385 23.01 -18.70 22.53
CA GLU A 385 24.33 -18.08 22.53
C GLU A 385 25.26 -18.78 21.53
N LYS A 386 25.77 -18.03 20.54
CA LYS A 386 26.73 -18.50 19.54
C LYS A 386 28.14 -18.13 19.97
N VAL A 387 28.99 -19.14 20.18
CA VAL A 387 30.39 -18.95 20.61
C VAL A 387 31.36 -19.58 19.60
N SER A 388 32.55 -19.02 19.50
CA SER A 388 33.64 -19.61 18.71
C SER A 388 34.45 -20.55 19.60
N LYS A 389 34.59 -21.82 19.20
CA LYS A 389 35.35 -22.82 19.95
C LYS A 389 36.40 -23.46 19.05
N ARG A 390 37.64 -23.57 19.56
CA ARG A 390 38.70 -24.35 18.91
C ARG A 390 38.65 -25.79 19.43
N ARG A 391 38.68 -26.77 18.51
CA ARG A 391 39.10 -28.14 18.85
C ARG A 391 40.62 -28.22 18.67
N GLU A 392 41.31 -28.96 19.54
CA GLU A 392 42.77 -29.05 19.51
C GLU A 392 43.30 -29.33 18.10
N GLY A 393 44.16 -28.44 17.59
CA GLY A 393 44.77 -28.54 16.25
C GLY A 393 43.93 -28.07 15.06
N CYS A 394 42.67 -27.64 15.24
CA CYS A 394 41.77 -27.26 14.15
C CYS A 394 41.39 -25.77 14.13
N SER A 395 40.96 -25.30 12.96
CA SER A 395 40.36 -23.97 12.78
C SER A 395 39.17 -23.74 13.73
N PRO A 396 38.94 -22.50 14.21
CA PRO A 396 37.83 -22.20 15.09
C PRO A 396 36.48 -22.49 14.41
N VAL A 397 35.58 -23.17 15.12
CA VAL A 397 34.23 -23.50 14.65
C VAL A 397 33.20 -22.76 15.52
N TYR A 398 32.19 -22.18 14.88
CA TYR A 398 31.07 -21.57 15.61
C TYR A 398 30.09 -22.66 16.07
N VAL A 399 29.80 -22.65 17.37
CA VAL A 399 28.91 -23.58 18.06
C VAL A 399 27.88 -22.81 18.89
N TYR A 400 26.75 -23.44 19.17
CA TYR A 400 25.70 -22.90 20.03
C TYR A 400 25.78 -23.58 21.40
N LYS A 401 25.67 -22.77 22.46
CA LYS A 401 25.56 -23.25 23.84
C LYS A 401 24.12 -23.67 24.09
N ILE A 402 23.88 -24.97 24.16
CA ILE A 402 22.54 -25.55 24.21
C ILE A 402 22.47 -26.65 25.26
N ARG A 403 21.30 -26.93 25.83
CA ARG A 403 21.04 -28.11 26.66
C ARG A 403 20.07 -29.02 25.94
N LYS A 404 20.36 -30.32 25.88
CA LYS A 404 19.42 -31.34 25.40
C LYS A 404 18.43 -31.69 26.51
N ILE A 405 17.14 -31.71 26.19
CA ILE A 405 16.11 -32.20 27.10
C ILE A 405 16.18 -33.74 27.12
N HIS A 406 16.34 -34.31 28.31
CA HIS A 406 16.42 -35.76 28.51
C HIS A 406 15.37 -36.23 29.52
N PRO A 407 14.61 -37.30 29.22
CA PRO A 407 14.59 -38.05 27.96
C PRO A 407 14.08 -37.19 26.78
N CYS A 408 14.47 -37.53 25.55
CA CYS A 408 14.11 -36.75 24.37
C CYS A 408 12.57 -36.70 24.23
N PRO A 409 11.93 -35.51 24.21
CA PRO A 409 10.46 -35.39 24.21
C PRO A 409 9.76 -35.91 22.94
N LEU A 410 10.52 -36.28 21.92
CA LEU A 410 10.00 -36.87 20.67
C LEU A 410 9.81 -38.39 20.75
N VAL A 411 10.40 -39.06 21.74
CA VAL A 411 10.35 -40.53 21.89
C VAL A 411 8.94 -41.02 22.27
N ASN A 412 8.20 -40.25 23.07
CA ASN A 412 6.86 -40.63 23.54
C ASN A 412 5.73 -40.29 22.55
N SER A 413 6.00 -39.51 21.51
CA SER A 413 4.99 -39.12 20.51
C SER A 413 4.77 -40.17 19.42
N CYS A 414 5.70 -41.13 19.25
CA CYS A 414 5.54 -42.22 18.28
C CYS A 414 4.79 -43.44 18.85
N SER A 415 4.58 -43.52 20.17
CA SER A 415 3.90 -44.66 20.80
C SER A 415 2.37 -44.56 20.85
N SER A 416 1.78 -43.42 20.49
CA SER A 416 0.32 -43.19 20.53
C SER A 416 -0.35 -43.20 19.15
N LEU A 417 0.36 -43.64 18.10
CA LEU A 417 -0.15 -43.73 16.72
C LEU A 417 0.03 -45.14 16.10
N MET A 418 0.18 -46.18 16.93
CA MET A 418 0.08 -47.57 16.48
C MET A 418 -1.33 -48.11 16.68
#